data_AF-A0A4D6MUT3-F1
#
_entry.id   AF-A0A4D6MUT3-F1
#
_cell.length_a   1.000
_cell.length_b   1.000
_cell.length_c   1.000
_cell.angle_alpha   90.00
_cell.angle_beta   90.00
_cell.angle_gamma   90.00
#
_symmetry.space_group_name_H-M   'P 1'
#
loop_
_entity.id
_entity.type
_entity.pdbx_description
1 polymer ?
#
loop_
_entity_poly.entity_id
_entity_poly.type
_entity_poly.pdbx_seq_one_letter_code
_entity_poly.pdbx_strand_id
1 'polypeptide(L)'
;MGENTEELAKRDVIFRIGKLWREYRCKLWNEFYDPLLSKNDLIKNIPDCVSMDQWALFVEYHLKPSTMDLCNRNKEIRKKQSIPHTGGAMALSRRRDNLKIETSRNIGRAEMWKITHKRKNDTYVNEEAMEIGEKIYELMLNNPDIASDISPNDPVGLIFGKEHPGQVRGLSHGACPTLAFKQSTTRLNGMNFASCSATSKNTDEKFLMMENELTTLKNQMQTLVAYIASRDDVPDHFAAMVAGLVHTLVNEVPDVGSGAPSPIGIRRSSDTEKTS
;
A
#
# COMPACT_ATOMS: atom_id res chain seq x y z
N MET A 1 4.02 9.88 18.88
CA MET A 1 4.02 9.13 17.59
C MET A 1 3.06 9.70 16.53
N GLY A 2 2.52 10.93 16.66
CA GLY A 2 1.46 11.45 15.77
C GLY A 2 1.90 12.32 14.59
N GLU A 3 3.09 12.93 14.63
CA GLU A 3 3.46 14.00 13.66
C GLU A 3 3.82 13.49 12.25
N ASN A 4 4.13 12.21 12.09
CA ASN A 4 4.57 11.66 10.80
C ASN A 4 3.39 11.33 9.86
N THR A 5 2.27 10.89 10.42
CA THR A 5 1.15 10.36 9.63
C THR A 5 0.42 11.47 8.86
N GLU A 6 0.35 12.67 9.41
CA GLU A 6 -0.32 13.81 8.79
C GLU A 6 0.45 14.36 7.57
N GLU A 7 1.77 14.55 7.70
CA GLU A 7 2.62 15.01 6.59
C GLU A 7 2.63 14.01 5.43
N LEU A 8 2.55 12.73 5.76
CA LEU A 8 2.43 11.67 4.79
C LEU A 8 1.09 11.66 4.06
N ALA A 9 -0.01 11.92 4.78
CA ALA A 9 -1.33 12.08 4.18
C ALA A 9 -1.39 13.32 3.27
N LYS A 10 -0.85 14.46 3.71
CA LYS A 10 -0.73 15.68 2.89
C LYS A 10 0.02 15.41 1.59
N ARG A 11 1.13 14.67 1.66
CA ARG A 11 1.91 14.30 0.47
C ARG A 11 1.12 13.44 -0.52
N ASP A 12 0.38 12.44 -0.05
CA ASP A 12 -0.46 11.61 -0.94
C ASP A 12 -1.55 12.43 -1.61
N VAL A 13 -2.20 13.33 -0.86
CA VAL A 13 -3.23 14.24 -1.38
C VAL A 13 -2.65 15.14 -2.46
N ILE A 14 -1.52 15.80 -2.21
CA ILE A 14 -0.85 16.67 -3.21
C ILE A 14 -0.47 15.86 -4.46
N PHE A 15 0.03 14.64 -4.28
CA PHE A 15 0.41 13.79 -5.40
C PHE A 15 -0.79 13.36 -6.25
N ARG A 16 -1.92 13.04 -5.61
CA ARG A 16 -3.19 12.75 -6.28
C ARG A 16 -3.74 13.98 -7.02
N ILE A 17 -3.74 15.15 -6.39
CA ILE A 17 -4.16 16.40 -7.04
C ILE A 17 -3.30 16.64 -8.28
N GLY A 18 -1.97 16.51 -8.17
CA GLY A 18 -1.07 16.64 -9.31
C GLY A 18 -1.34 15.63 -10.44
N LYS A 19 -1.73 14.40 -10.12
CA LYS A 19 -2.18 13.41 -11.12
C LYS A 19 -3.47 13.85 -11.81
N LEU A 20 -4.52 14.19 -11.05
CA LEU A 20 -5.81 14.62 -11.59
C LEU A 20 -5.66 15.88 -12.46
N TRP A 21 -4.82 16.82 -12.03
CA TRP A 21 -4.51 18.02 -12.80
C TRP A 21 -3.82 17.73 -14.13
N ARG A 22 -2.86 16.79 -14.15
CA ARG A 22 -2.23 16.34 -15.42
C ARG A 22 -3.24 15.66 -16.33
N GLU A 23 -4.10 14.79 -15.79
CA GLU A 23 -5.15 14.11 -16.57
C GLU A 23 -6.17 15.10 -17.15
N TYR A 24 -6.60 16.09 -16.36
CA TYR A 24 -7.46 17.16 -16.82
C TYR A 24 -6.84 17.94 -17.98
N ARG A 25 -5.60 18.43 -17.83
CA ARG A 25 -4.90 19.16 -18.91
C ARG A 25 -4.71 18.32 -20.17
N CYS A 26 -4.41 17.03 -20.04
CA CYS A 26 -4.32 16.14 -21.20
C CYS A 26 -5.67 15.97 -21.91
N LYS A 27 -6.77 15.80 -21.16
CA LYS A 27 -8.12 15.72 -21.74
C LYS A 27 -8.49 17.02 -22.45
N LEU A 28 -8.28 18.14 -21.78
CA LEU A 28 -8.53 19.47 -22.32
C LEU A 28 -7.78 19.69 -23.64
N TRP A 29 -6.48 19.38 -23.68
CA TRP A 29 -5.71 19.49 -24.92
C TRP A 29 -6.26 18.58 -26.02
N ASN A 30 -6.59 17.32 -25.73
CA ASN A 30 -7.09 16.39 -26.73
C ASN A 30 -8.47 16.77 -27.29
N GLU A 31 -9.31 17.45 -26.50
CA GLU A 31 -10.66 17.85 -26.89
C GLU A 31 -10.65 19.13 -27.75
N PHE A 32 -9.79 20.09 -27.42
CA PHE A 32 -9.78 21.41 -28.07
C PHE A 32 -8.69 21.58 -29.13
N TYR A 33 -7.66 20.73 -29.14
CA TYR A 33 -6.61 20.80 -30.15
C TYR A 33 -7.06 20.20 -31.48
N ASP A 34 -7.09 21.04 -32.50
CA ASP A 34 -7.23 20.63 -33.89
C ASP A 34 -5.98 21.05 -34.67
N PRO A 35 -5.24 20.10 -35.29
CA PRO A 35 -4.06 20.41 -36.09
C PRO A 35 -4.35 21.26 -37.34
N LEU A 36 -5.62 21.38 -37.76
CA LEU A 36 -6.03 22.21 -38.90
C LEU A 36 -6.26 23.68 -38.53
N LEU A 37 -6.39 23.99 -37.23
CA LEU A 37 -6.61 25.36 -36.76
C LEU A 37 -5.28 26.12 -36.60
N SER A 38 -5.32 27.42 -36.89
CA SER A 38 -4.20 28.30 -36.58
C SER A 38 -4.07 28.49 -35.06
N LYS A 39 -2.88 28.89 -34.58
CA LYS A 39 -2.68 29.26 -33.15
C LYS A 39 -3.73 30.27 -32.67
N ASN A 40 -4.07 31.26 -33.49
CA ASN A 40 -5.02 32.30 -33.12
C ASN A 40 -6.46 31.75 -33.03
N ASP A 41 -6.84 30.84 -33.92
CA ASP A 41 -8.18 30.25 -33.90
C ASP A 41 -8.32 29.26 -32.74
N LEU A 42 -7.26 28.53 -32.40
CA LEU A 42 -7.19 27.73 -31.16
C LEU A 42 -7.37 28.62 -29.92
N ILE A 43 -6.69 29.77 -29.85
CA ILE A 43 -6.81 30.70 -28.72
C ILE A 43 -8.22 31.30 -28.63
N LYS A 44 -8.91 31.52 -29.74
CA LYS A 44 -10.31 31.99 -29.75
C LYS A 44 -11.29 30.91 -29.30
N ASN A 45 -10.97 29.63 -29.52
CA ASN A 45 -11.78 28.49 -29.06
C ASN A 45 -11.52 28.20 -27.57
N ILE A 46 -11.93 29.13 -26.70
CA ILE A 46 -11.65 29.08 -25.26
C ILE A 46 -12.66 28.14 -24.57
N PRO A 47 -12.20 27.23 -23.70
CA PRO A 47 -13.09 26.45 -22.83
C PRO A 47 -13.78 27.31 -21.76
N ASP A 48 -15.07 27.06 -21.48
CA ASP A 48 -15.89 27.85 -20.54
C ASP A 48 -15.31 28.01 -19.12
N CYS A 49 -14.48 27.07 -18.67
CA CYS A 49 -13.93 27.04 -17.32
C CYS A 49 -12.49 27.57 -17.21
N VAL A 50 -11.92 28.12 -18.29
CA VAL A 50 -10.53 28.59 -18.33
C VAL A 50 -10.49 30.05 -18.80
N SER A 51 -9.71 30.89 -18.11
CA SER A 51 -9.53 32.28 -18.55
C SER A 51 -8.76 32.36 -19.87
N MET A 52 -9.05 33.39 -20.67
CA MET A 52 -8.40 33.62 -21.97
C MET A 52 -6.87 33.65 -21.86
N ASP A 53 -6.34 34.34 -20.85
CA ASP A 53 -4.89 34.46 -20.63
C ASP A 53 -4.24 33.11 -20.32
N GLN A 54 -4.87 32.30 -19.46
CA GLN A 54 -4.38 30.96 -19.13
C GLN A 54 -4.45 30.03 -20.34
N TRP A 55 -5.53 30.12 -21.12
CA TRP A 55 -5.69 29.33 -22.35
C TRP A 55 -4.64 29.70 -23.40
N ALA A 56 -4.39 30.99 -23.61
CA ALA A 56 -3.39 31.46 -24.56
C ALA A 56 -1.98 30.95 -24.21
N LEU A 57 -1.59 31.05 -22.93
CA LEU A 57 -0.32 30.50 -22.44
C LEU A 57 -0.26 28.97 -22.58
N PHE A 58 -1.37 28.27 -22.36
CA PHE A 58 -1.46 26.83 -22.49
C PHE A 58 -1.29 26.38 -23.95
N VAL A 59 -1.97 27.02 -24.89
CA VAL A 59 -1.84 26.77 -26.34
C VAL A 59 -0.40 27.04 -26.79
N GLU A 60 0.17 28.18 -26.39
CA GLU A 60 1.56 28.52 -26.72
C GLU A 60 2.56 27.50 -26.17
N TYR A 61 2.39 27.07 -24.92
CA TYR A 61 3.24 26.04 -24.32
C TYR A 61 3.20 24.73 -25.09
N HIS A 62 2.01 24.29 -25.52
CA HIS A 62 1.84 23.03 -26.23
C HIS A 62 2.35 23.07 -27.69
N LEU A 63 2.22 24.22 -28.37
CA LEU A 63 2.73 24.42 -29.73
C LEU A 63 4.23 24.72 -29.79
N LYS A 64 4.87 24.98 -28.65
CA LYS A 64 6.32 25.20 -28.59
C LYS A 64 7.07 23.97 -29.13
N PRO A 65 8.02 24.12 -30.08
CA PRO A 65 8.73 22.99 -30.68
C PRO A 65 9.36 22.04 -29.66
N SER A 66 10.01 22.58 -28.62
CA SER A 66 10.60 21.79 -27.55
C SER A 66 9.59 20.91 -26.80
N THR A 67 8.35 21.41 -26.64
CA THR A 67 7.27 20.67 -25.97
C THR A 67 6.75 19.56 -26.88
N MET A 68 6.54 19.87 -28.17
CA MET A 68 6.12 18.88 -29.16
C MET A 68 7.14 17.75 -29.30
N ASP A 69 8.43 18.06 -29.38
CA ASP A 69 9.50 17.07 -29.46
C ASP A 69 9.54 16.17 -28.22
N LEU A 70 9.35 16.75 -27.03
CA LEU A 70 9.26 16.00 -25.78
C LEU A 70 8.04 15.07 -25.77
N CYS A 71 6.87 15.56 -26.18
CA CYS A 71 5.65 14.77 -26.29
C CYS A 71 5.79 13.62 -27.28
N ASN A 72 6.37 13.87 -28.45
CA ASN A 72 6.62 12.85 -29.47
C ASN A 72 7.61 11.80 -28.97
N ARG A 73 8.73 12.22 -28.36
CA ARG A 73 9.68 11.29 -27.74
C ARG A 73 9.01 10.39 -26.69
N ASN A 74 8.19 10.97 -25.82
CA ASN A 74 7.47 10.21 -24.79
C ASN A 74 6.44 9.24 -25.40
N LYS A 75 5.80 9.61 -26.52
CA LYS A 75 4.91 8.73 -27.28
C LYS A 75 5.66 7.54 -27.86
N GLU A 76 6.83 7.75 -28.46
CA GLU A 76 7.68 6.68 -28.97
C GLU A 76 8.23 5.78 -27.86
N ILE A 77 8.62 6.33 -26.71
CA ILE A 77 9.01 5.55 -25.53
C ILE A 77 7.85 4.68 -25.05
N ARG A 78 6.62 5.24 -24.98
CA ARG A 78 5.44 4.47 -24.59
C ARG A 78 5.14 3.32 -25.56
N LYS A 79 5.33 3.52 -26.87
CA LYS A 79 5.16 2.44 -27.87
C LYS A 79 6.15 1.30 -27.68
N LYS A 80 7.33 1.56 -27.12
CA LYS A 80 8.35 0.56 -26.80
C LYS A 80 8.06 -0.22 -25.52
N GLN A 81 6.97 0.08 -24.80
CA GLN A 81 6.58 -0.70 -23.64
C GLN A 81 6.09 -2.08 -24.08
N SER A 82 6.96 -3.08 -23.99
CA SER A 82 6.71 -4.43 -24.44
C SER A 82 5.97 -5.29 -23.42
N ILE A 83 6.00 -4.94 -22.13
CA ILE A 83 5.39 -5.72 -21.04
C ILE A 83 4.21 -4.93 -20.45
N PRO A 84 3.00 -5.06 -21.02
CA PRO A 84 1.80 -4.43 -20.48
C PRO A 84 1.27 -5.18 -19.25
N HIS A 85 0.73 -4.42 -18.30
CA HIS A 85 0.03 -4.97 -17.13
C HIS A 85 -1.46 -5.23 -17.45
N THR A 86 -2.05 -6.25 -16.82
CA THR A 86 -3.48 -6.62 -16.87
C THR A 86 -4.27 -6.16 -15.65
N GLY A 87 -3.65 -5.35 -14.78
CA GLY A 87 -4.24 -4.88 -13.54
C GLY A 87 -5.44 -3.94 -13.66
N GLY A 88 -5.83 -3.52 -14.86
CA GLY A 88 -6.98 -2.62 -15.08
C GLY A 88 -6.86 -1.28 -14.34
N ALA A 89 -8.01 -0.64 -14.07
CA ALA A 89 -8.05 0.68 -13.43
C ALA A 89 -7.79 0.67 -11.92
N MET A 90 -7.73 -0.50 -11.29
CA MET A 90 -7.49 -0.62 -9.85
C MET A 90 -6.02 -0.38 -9.52
N ALA A 91 -5.76 0.58 -8.63
CA ALA A 91 -4.41 0.88 -8.16
C ALA A 91 -3.76 -0.32 -7.46
N LEU A 92 -2.44 -0.47 -7.63
CA LEU A 92 -1.67 -1.58 -7.05
C LEU A 92 -1.68 -1.59 -5.51
N SER A 93 -1.77 -0.43 -4.86
CA SER A 93 -1.91 -0.35 -3.40
C SER A 93 -3.23 -0.99 -2.96
N ARG A 94 -4.35 -0.53 -3.52
CA ARG A 94 -5.67 -1.08 -3.23
C ARG A 94 -5.75 -2.58 -3.53
N ARG A 95 -5.18 -3.02 -4.65
CA ARG A 95 -5.11 -4.46 -4.97
C ARG A 95 -4.34 -5.24 -3.91
N ARG A 96 -3.18 -4.73 -3.47
CA ARG A 96 -2.37 -5.34 -2.41
C ARG A 96 -3.14 -5.42 -1.09
N ASP A 97 -3.86 -4.36 -0.73
CA ASP A 97 -4.64 -4.32 0.51
C ASP A 97 -5.78 -5.34 0.48
N ASN A 98 -6.52 -5.43 -0.65
CA ASN A 98 -7.55 -6.44 -0.83
C ASN A 98 -6.97 -7.87 -0.70
N LEU A 99 -5.88 -8.16 -1.40
CA LEU A 99 -5.23 -9.48 -1.34
C LEU A 99 -4.69 -9.79 0.05
N LYS A 100 -4.22 -8.78 0.78
CA LYS A 100 -3.77 -8.93 2.16
C LYS A 100 -4.93 -9.30 3.09
N ILE A 101 -6.09 -8.68 2.89
CA ILE A 101 -7.29 -9.03 3.66
C ILE A 101 -7.74 -10.47 3.33
N GLU A 102 -7.74 -10.84 2.05
CA GLU A 102 -8.16 -12.18 1.59
C GLU A 102 -7.21 -13.29 2.06
N THR A 103 -5.90 -13.07 1.99
CA THR A 103 -4.88 -14.08 2.32
C THR A 103 -4.36 -14.00 3.75
N SER A 104 -4.73 -12.96 4.50
CA SER A 104 -4.13 -12.58 5.78
C SER A 104 -2.60 -12.44 5.75
N ARG A 105 -1.99 -12.31 4.56
CA ARG A 105 -0.54 -12.21 4.35
C ARG A 105 -0.18 -10.96 3.56
N ASN A 106 0.99 -10.38 3.85
CA ASN A 106 1.54 -9.32 3.01
C ASN A 106 1.96 -9.87 1.63
N ILE A 107 1.52 -9.20 0.56
CA ILE A 107 1.87 -9.57 -0.82
C ILE A 107 3.09 -8.77 -1.28
N GLY A 108 4.18 -9.49 -1.55
CA GLY A 108 5.45 -8.97 -2.05
C GLY A 108 5.39 -8.48 -3.51
N ARG A 109 6.50 -7.93 -4.02
CA ARG A 109 6.57 -7.41 -5.40
C ARG A 109 6.51 -8.52 -6.45
N ALA A 110 7.18 -9.64 -6.18
CA ALA A 110 7.23 -10.81 -7.07
C ALA A 110 5.85 -11.43 -7.28
N GLU A 111 5.10 -11.61 -6.20
CA GLU A 111 3.74 -12.12 -6.26
C GLU A 111 2.78 -11.12 -6.93
N MET A 112 2.91 -9.82 -6.60
CA MET A 112 2.15 -8.77 -7.28
C MET A 112 2.40 -8.78 -8.80
N TRP A 113 3.64 -9.02 -9.24
CA TRP A 113 3.97 -9.11 -10.65
C TRP A 113 3.17 -10.21 -11.36
N LYS A 114 3.11 -11.41 -10.78
CA LYS A 114 2.32 -12.54 -11.31
C LYS A 114 0.85 -12.15 -11.45
N ILE A 115 0.28 -11.49 -10.44
CA ILE A 115 -1.13 -11.07 -10.44
C ILE A 115 -1.41 -10.01 -11.51
N THR A 116 -0.47 -9.10 -11.74
CA THR A 116 -0.69 -7.97 -12.66
C THR A 116 -0.26 -8.23 -14.10
N HIS A 117 0.36 -9.37 -14.39
CA HIS A 117 0.81 -9.75 -15.75
C HIS A 117 0.20 -11.05 -16.24
N LYS A 118 -0.76 -11.61 -15.49
CA LYS A 118 -1.62 -12.70 -15.93
C LYS A 118 -3.01 -12.22 -16.24
N ARG A 119 -3.62 -12.82 -17.26
CA ARG A 119 -5.03 -12.64 -17.62
C ARG A 119 -5.90 -13.49 -16.68
N LYS A 120 -7.23 -13.31 -16.74
CA LYS A 120 -8.19 -14.08 -15.91
C LYS A 120 -8.15 -15.59 -16.13
N ASN A 121 -7.74 -16.03 -17.31
CA ASN A 121 -7.51 -17.43 -17.69
C ASN A 121 -6.11 -17.94 -17.31
N ASP A 122 -5.40 -17.24 -16.41
CA ASP A 122 -4.06 -17.58 -15.89
C ASP A 122 -2.90 -17.59 -16.92
N THR A 123 -3.15 -17.20 -18.17
CA THR A 123 -2.11 -17.04 -19.19
C THR A 123 -1.43 -15.66 -19.09
N TYR A 124 -0.14 -15.59 -19.39
CA TYR A 124 0.58 -14.32 -19.46
C TYR A 124 0.11 -13.44 -20.62
N VAL A 125 0.39 -12.14 -20.55
CA VAL A 125 -0.04 -11.19 -21.59
C VAL A 125 0.68 -11.42 -22.91
N ASN A 126 1.96 -11.78 -22.84
CA ASN A 126 2.84 -12.13 -23.94
C ASN A 126 4.01 -13.02 -23.43
N GLU A 127 4.84 -13.46 -24.37
CA GLU A 127 5.99 -14.35 -24.11
C GLU A 127 7.06 -13.69 -23.23
N GLU A 128 7.39 -12.42 -23.47
CA GLU A 128 8.37 -11.70 -22.63
C GLU A 128 7.92 -11.60 -21.16
N ALA A 129 6.64 -11.33 -20.90
CA ALA A 129 6.08 -11.33 -19.55
C ALA A 129 6.11 -12.72 -18.91
N MET A 130 5.96 -13.78 -19.72
CA MET A 130 6.05 -15.17 -19.27
C MET A 130 7.48 -15.51 -18.85
N GLU A 131 8.48 -15.24 -19.70
CA GLU A 131 9.89 -15.49 -19.39
C GLU A 131 10.33 -14.78 -18.10
N ILE A 132 9.91 -13.52 -17.92
CA ILE A 132 10.19 -12.77 -16.69
C ILE A 132 9.44 -13.39 -15.50
N GLY A 133 8.18 -13.75 -15.68
CA GLY A 133 7.37 -14.39 -14.64
C GLY A 133 7.95 -15.72 -14.17
N GLU A 134 8.48 -16.53 -15.08
CA GLU A 134 9.15 -17.80 -14.80
C GLU A 134 10.46 -17.57 -14.02
N LYS A 135 11.31 -16.64 -14.47
CA LYS A 135 12.53 -16.25 -13.73
C LYS A 135 12.22 -15.75 -12.32
N ILE A 136 11.15 -14.95 -12.15
CA ILE A 136 10.70 -14.51 -10.83
C ILE A 136 10.32 -15.73 -9.97
N TYR A 137 9.57 -16.67 -10.53
CA TYR A 137 9.12 -17.87 -9.83
C TYR A 137 10.28 -18.77 -9.41
N GLU A 138 11.26 -18.99 -10.30
CA GLU A 138 12.49 -19.73 -9.98
C GLU A 138 13.29 -19.08 -8.85
N LEU A 139 13.44 -17.75 -8.86
CA LEU A 139 14.11 -17.02 -7.78
C LEU A 139 13.37 -17.15 -6.44
N MET A 140 12.03 -17.11 -6.47
CA MET A 140 11.22 -17.33 -5.27
C MET A 140 11.36 -18.76 -4.72
N LEU A 141 11.45 -19.78 -5.59
CA LEU A 141 11.66 -21.17 -5.17
C LEU A 141 13.04 -21.39 -4.55
N ASN A 142 14.08 -20.83 -5.18
CA ASN A 142 15.45 -21.00 -4.72
C ASN A 142 15.75 -20.19 -3.45
N ASN A 143 15.01 -19.10 -3.22
CA ASN A 143 15.23 -18.18 -2.10
C ASN A 143 13.88 -17.72 -1.51
N PRO A 144 13.20 -18.55 -0.71
CA PRO A 144 11.88 -18.20 -0.16
C PRO A 144 11.94 -16.96 0.77
N ASP A 145 13.06 -16.73 1.42
CA ASP A 145 13.25 -15.62 2.37
C ASP A 145 13.20 -14.24 1.69
N ILE A 146 13.64 -14.11 0.43
CA ILE A 146 13.63 -12.82 -0.30
C ILE A 146 12.29 -12.55 -1.02
N ALA A 147 11.40 -13.54 -1.07
CA ALA A 147 10.18 -13.47 -1.87
C ALA A 147 9.09 -12.58 -1.23
N SER A 148 9.07 -12.51 0.10
CA SER A 148 8.05 -11.80 0.87
C SER A 148 8.41 -10.34 1.15
N ASP A 149 9.70 -10.04 1.27
CA ASP A 149 10.17 -8.70 1.65
C ASP A 149 10.37 -7.79 0.44
N ILE A 150 9.91 -6.54 0.57
CA ILE A 150 10.15 -5.49 -0.42
C ILE A 150 11.57 -4.98 -0.24
N SER A 151 12.46 -5.36 -1.16
CA SER A 151 13.90 -5.08 -1.05
C SER A 151 14.52 -4.79 -2.42
N PRO A 152 15.60 -4.01 -2.51
CA PRO A 152 16.37 -3.87 -3.75
C PRO A 152 16.85 -5.21 -4.32
N ASN A 153 17.00 -6.22 -3.45
CA ASN A 153 17.54 -7.54 -3.80
C ASN A 153 16.44 -8.63 -3.84
N ASP A 154 15.16 -8.26 -3.83
CA ASP A 154 14.09 -9.22 -4.07
C ASP A 154 14.08 -9.70 -5.54
N PRO A 155 13.30 -10.73 -5.90
CA PRO A 155 13.31 -11.29 -7.26
C PRO A 155 13.07 -10.25 -8.37
N VAL A 156 12.24 -9.23 -8.10
CA VAL A 156 11.97 -8.16 -9.06
C VAL A 156 13.18 -7.24 -9.20
N GLY A 157 13.81 -6.88 -8.08
CA GLY A 157 15.04 -6.09 -8.07
C GLY A 157 16.22 -6.79 -8.75
N LEU A 158 16.34 -8.12 -8.59
CA LEU A 158 17.39 -8.90 -9.24
C LEU A 158 17.21 -8.96 -10.77
N ILE A 159 15.97 -9.12 -11.25
CA ILE A 159 15.70 -9.25 -12.69
C ILE A 159 15.75 -7.91 -13.40
N PHE A 160 15.13 -6.87 -12.84
CA PHE A 160 15.06 -5.54 -13.46
C PHE A 160 16.22 -4.62 -13.06
N GLY A 161 17.08 -5.07 -12.15
CA GLY A 161 18.19 -4.30 -11.61
C GLY A 161 17.76 -3.10 -10.78
N LYS A 162 18.61 -2.09 -10.75
CA LYS A 162 18.42 -0.87 -9.96
C LYS A 162 17.13 -0.13 -10.34
N GLU A 163 16.39 0.32 -9.33
CA GLU A 163 15.17 1.12 -9.51
C GLU A 163 15.46 2.53 -10.05
N HIS A 164 14.46 3.10 -10.73
CA HIS A 164 14.54 4.47 -11.21
C HIS A 164 14.42 5.47 -10.04
N PRO A 165 15.06 6.65 -10.13
CA PRO A 165 14.84 7.71 -9.16
C PRO A 165 13.35 8.06 -9.05
N GLY A 166 12.83 8.09 -7.82
CA GLY A 166 11.45 8.50 -7.54
C GLY A 166 10.36 7.42 -7.76
N GLN A 167 10.68 6.24 -8.29
CA GLN A 167 9.71 5.18 -8.53
C GLN A 167 10.27 3.78 -8.25
N VAL A 168 9.49 2.94 -7.58
CA VAL A 168 9.77 1.51 -7.39
C VAL A 168 8.77 0.67 -8.19
N ARG A 169 9.29 -0.22 -9.04
CA ARG A 169 8.50 -1.19 -9.81
C ARG A 169 7.70 -2.10 -8.88
N GLY A 170 6.48 -2.45 -9.28
CA GLY A 170 5.58 -3.35 -8.53
C GLY A 170 4.87 -2.70 -7.32
N LEU A 171 5.19 -1.44 -6.99
CA LEU A 171 4.51 -0.67 -5.95
C LEU A 171 3.56 0.37 -6.54
N SER A 172 2.73 0.96 -5.68
CA SER A 172 1.80 2.01 -6.08
C SER A 172 2.51 3.28 -6.55
N HIS A 173 1.78 4.09 -7.30
CA HIS A 173 2.21 5.41 -7.73
C HIS A 173 2.70 6.23 -6.52
N GLY A 174 3.91 6.81 -6.60
CA GLY A 174 4.50 7.63 -5.53
C GLY A 174 5.41 6.89 -4.55
N ALA A 175 5.54 5.56 -4.66
CA ALA A 175 6.54 4.79 -3.92
C ALA A 175 7.93 5.03 -4.53
N CYS A 176 8.79 5.77 -3.82
CA CYS A 176 10.16 6.00 -4.23
C CYS A 176 11.14 5.07 -3.48
N PRO A 177 12.32 4.76 -4.06
CA PRO A 177 13.27 3.81 -3.48
C PRO A 177 13.67 4.13 -2.04
N THR A 178 13.91 5.41 -1.73
CA THR A 178 14.30 5.89 -0.40
C THR A 178 13.29 5.51 0.69
N LEU A 179 12.00 5.55 0.37
CA LEU A 179 10.94 5.18 1.31
C LEU A 179 10.64 3.69 1.31
N ALA A 180 10.60 3.08 0.12
CA ALA A 180 10.18 1.69 -0.03
C ALA A 180 11.20 0.69 0.54
N PHE A 181 12.49 0.98 0.41
CA PHE A 181 13.56 0.07 0.82
C PHE A 181 14.16 0.38 2.19
N LYS A 182 13.60 1.38 2.90
CA LYS A 182 14.07 1.82 4.23
C LYS A 182 15.59 2.11 4.28
N GLN A 183 16.20 2.50 3.16
CA GLN A 183 17.58 2.94 3.15
C GLN A 183 17.64 4.36 3.71
N SER A 184 18.13 4.48 4.95
CA SER A 184 18.45 5.76 5.60
C SER A 184 19.51 6.49 4.78
N THR A 185 19.09 7.24 3.76
CA THR A 185 19.93 8.33 3.27
C THR A 185 19.92 9.39 4.36
N THR A 186 21.11 9.81 4.80
CA THR A 186 21.40 10.72 5.92
C THR A 186 20.70 12.09 5.86
N ARG A 187 19.88 12.34 4.82
CA ARG A 187 19.16 13.59 4.59
C ARG A 187 17.68 13.57 5.01
N LEU A 188 17.09 12.42 5.33
CA LEU A 188 15.66 12.32 5.68
C LEU A 188 15.41 11.31 6.81
N ASN A 189 16.04 11.52 7.97
CA ASN A 189 15.89 10.68 9.16
C ASN A 189 14.53 10.80 9.87
N GLY A 190 13.51 11.40 9.25
CA GLY A 190 12.28 11.81 9.93
C GLY A 190 10.99 11.15 9.46
N MET A 191 10.96 10.35 8.37
CA MET A 191 9.71 9.90 7.76
C MET A 191 9.56 8.37 7.78
N ASN A 192 9.05 7.84 8.89
CA ASN A 192 8.59 6.46 8.98
C ASN A 192 7.18 6.40 8.38
N PHE A 193 7.08 5.97 7.12
CA PHE A 193 5.80 5.60 6.53
C PHE A 193 5.39 4.22 7.05
N ALA A 194 4.07 4.00 7.15
CA ALA A 194 3.46 2.69 7.38
C ALA A 194 3.87 1.71 6.27
N SER A 195 5.05 1.12 6.47
CA SER A 195 5.50 -0.08 5.80
C SER A 195 4.46 -1.16 6.09
N CYS A 196 3.96 -1.83 5.05
CA CYS A 196 3.57 -3.22 5.22
C CYS A 196 4.76 -3.89 5.90
N SER A 197 4.53 -4.43 7.10
CA SER A 197 5.54 -4.92 8.01
C SER A 197 6.59 -5.76 7.28
N ALA A 198 7.76 -5.18 7.00
CA ALA A 198 8.98 -5.93 7.14
C ALA A 198 9.10 -6.10 8.65
N THR A 199 8.75 -7.29 9.13
CA THR A 199 8.95 -7.73 10.51
C THR A 199 10.39 -7.40 10.86
N SER A 200 10.55 -6.36 11.69
CA SER A 200 11.84 -6.10 12.30
C SER A 200 12.07 -7.31 13.19
N LYS A 201 12.99 -8.20 12.82
CA LYS A 201 13.35 -9.37 13.66
C LYS A 201 13.61 -8.95 15.12
N ASN A 202 14.06 -7.71 15.34
CA ASN A 202 14.25 -7.10 16.65
C ASN A 202 12.96 -6.91 17.47
N THR A 203 11.80 -6.63 16.85
CA THR A 203 10.53 -6.46 17.59
C THR A 203 9.91 -7.80 17.96
N ASP A 204 10.03 -8.80 17.08
CA ASP A 204 9.49 -10.13 17.33
C ASP A 204 10.34 -10.87 18.39
N GLU A 205 11.68 -10.74 18.34
CA GLU A 205 12.58 -11.26 19.37
C GLU A 205 12.33 -10.62 20.74
N LYS A 206 12.06 -9.32 20.79
CA LYS A 206 11.69 -8.63 22.03
C LYS A 206 10.34 -9.08 22.58
N PHE A 207 9.38 -9.34 21.70
CA PHE A 207 8.08 -9.86 22.10
C PHE A 207 8.21 -11.26 22.69
N LEU A 208 9.00 -12.14 22.05
CA LEU A 208 9.30 -13.48 22.53
C LEU A 208 10.05 -13.47 23.88
N MET A 209 10.99 -12.54 24.07
CA MET A 209 11.64 -12.33 25.37
C MET A 209 10.65 -11.90 26.45
N MET A 210 9.76 -10.94 26.14
CA MET A 210 8.75 -10.49 27.10
C MET A 210 7.75 -11.60 27.46
N GLU A 211 7.35 -12.45 26.52
CA GLU A 211 6.50 -13.61 26.81
C GLU A 211 7.22 -14.62 27.72
N ASN A 212 8.52 -14.87 27.51
CA ASN A 212 9.32 -15.72 28.38
C ASN A 212 9.50 -15.12 29.79
N GLU A 213 9.64 -13.80 29.90
CA GLU A 213 9.72 -13.13 31.21
C GLU A 213 8.38 -13.17 31.95
N LEU A 214 7.26 -12.95 31.25
CA LEU A 214 5.92 -13.03 31.83
C LEU A 214 5.57 -14.45 32.29
N THR A 215 5.94 -15.47 31.53
CA THR A 215 5.76 -16.87 31.94
C THR A 215 6.63 -17.22 33.15
N THR A 216 7.86 -16.73 33.20
CA THR A 216 8.75 -16.91 34.36
C THR A 216 8.16 -16.24 35.61
N LEU A 217 7.69 -15.00 35.51
CA LEU A 217 7.04 -14.29 36.61
C LEU A 217 5.75 -15.00 37.06
N LYS A 218 4.95 -15.51 36.11
CA LYS A 218 3.74 -16.28 36.41
C LYS A 218 4.07 -17.53 37.23
N ASN A 219 5.10 -18.29 36.85
CA ASN A 219 5.52 -19.50 37.57
C ASN A 219 6.09 -19.18 38.96
N GLN A 220 6.86 -18.10 39.09
CA GLN A 220 7.37 -17.63 40.38
C GLN A 220 6.23 -17.22 41.31
N MET A 221 5.23 -16.50 40.78
CA MET A 221 4.05 -16.09 41.54
C MET A 221 3.20 -17.29 41.96
N GLN A 222 3.01 -18.29 41.10
CA GLN A 222 2.35 -19.55 41.46
C GLN A 222 3.09 -20.28 42.59
N THR A 223 4.42 -20.32 42.54
CA THR A 223 5.25 -20.97 43.56
C THR A 223 5.12 -20.25 44.91
N LEU A 224 5.12 -18.91 44.91
CA LEU A 224 4.94 -18.11 46.12
C LEU A 224 3.55 -18.29 46.72
N VAL A 225 2.52 -18.33 45.87
CA VAL A 225 1.14 -18.60 46.28
C VAL A 225 1.00 -19.99 46.90
N ALA A 226 1.58 -21.03 46.28
CA ALA A 226 1.59 -22.38 46.84
C ALA A 226 2.33 -22.46 48.18
N TYR A 227 3.46 -21.74 48.31
CA TYR A 227 4.21 -21.66 49.57
C TYR A 227 3.38 -21.01 50.69
N ILE A 228 2.70 -19.90 50.42
CA ILE A 228 1.84 -19.24 51.40
C ILE A 228 0.66 -20.14 51.78
N ALA A 229 0.03 -20.82 50.82
CA ALA A 229 -1.05 -21.78 51.09
C ALA A 229 -0.61 -22.98 51.93
N SER A 230 0.70 -23.29 52.00
CA SER A 230 1.25 -24.41 52.76
C SER A 230 1.66 -24.07 54.20
N ARG A 231 1.51 -22.81 54.64
CA ARG A 231 1.85 -22.40 56.02
C ARG A 231 0.62 -22.44 56.92
N ASP A 232 0.75 -23.09 58.08
CA ASP A 232 -0.33 -23.26 59.07
C ASP A 232 -0.61 -22.01 59.94
N ASP A 233 0.13 -20.92 59.77
CA ASP A 233 0.05 -19.69 60.57
C ASP A 233 -0.22 -18.44 59.70
N VAL A 234 -1.07 -18.59 58.69
CA VAL A 234 -1.48 -17.47 57.81
C VAL A 234 -2.77 -16.86 58.35
N PRO A 235 -2.80 -15.57 58.70
CA PRO A 235 -4.03 -14.92 59.15
C PRO A 235 -5.14 -15.01 58.10
N ASP A 236 -6.38 -15.26 58.51
CA ASP A 236 -7.52 -15.57 57.62
C ASP A 236 -7.74 -14.57 56.47
N HIS A 237 -7.46 -13.28 56.71
CA HIS A 237 -7.58 -12.23 55.71
C HIS A 237 -6.54 -12.34 54.58
N PHE A 238 -5.35 -12.89 54.87
CA PHE A 238 -4.35 -13.20 53.85
C PHE A 238 -4.70 -14.47 53.08
N ALA A 239 -5.27 -15.49 53.73
CA ALA A 239 -5.73 -16.70 53.05
C ALA A 239 -6.84 -16.41 52.02
N ALA A 240 -7.79 -15.52 52.37
CA ALA A 240 -8.84 -15.06 51.45
C ALA A 240 -8.28 -14.28 50.24
N MET A 241 -7.25 -13.46 50.44
CA MET A 241 -6.59 -12.69 49.38
C MET A 241 -5.84 -13.61 48.41
N VAL A 242 -5.16 -14.63 48.93
CA VAL A 242 -4.43 -15.63 48.14
C VAL A 242 -5.41 -16.49 47.33
N ALA A 243 -6.54 -16.91 47.90
CA ALA A 243 -7.58 -17.64 47.19
C ALA A 243 -8.18 -16.83 46.01
N GLY A 244 -8.38 -15.52 46.19
CA GLY A 244 -8.82 -14.61 45.12
C GLY A 244 -7.83 -14.51 43.95
N LEU A 245 -6.53 -14.50 44.24
CA LEU A 245 -5.46 -14.49 43.24
C LEU A 245 -5.36 -15.80 42.45
N VAL A 246 -5.57 -16.96 43.11
CA VAL A 246 -5.62 -18.27 42.45
C VAL A 246 -6.77 -18.33 41.44
N HIS A 247 -7.96 -17.83 41.79
CA HIS A 247 -9.12 -17.79 40.89
C HIS A 247 -8.90 -16.91 39.65
N THR A 248 -8.14 -15.82 39.75
CA THR A 248 -7.80 -14.99 38.58
C THR A 248 -6.75 -15.61 37.67
N LEU A 249 -5.93 -16.54 38.15
CA LEU A 249 -4.81 -17.12 37.40
C LEU A 249 -5.17 -18.40 36.61
N VAL A 250 -6.28 -19.05 36.98
CA VAL A 250 -6.75 -20.34 36.43
C VAL A 250 -7.79 -20.15 35.32
N ASN A 251 -8.42 -18.99 35.21
CA ASN A 251 -9.37 -18.74 34.12
C ASN A 251 -8.63 -18.58 32.78
N GLU A 252 -8.72 -19.60 31.93
CA GLU A 252 -8.63 -19.40 30.49
C GLU A 252 -9.67 -18.35 30.07
N VAL A 253 -9.24 -17.43 29.21
CA VAL A 253 -10.11 -16.42 28.59
C VAL A 253 -11.32 -17.14 27.98
N PRO A 254 -12.56 -16.86 28.41
CA PRO A 254 -13.72 -17.44 27.78
C PRO A 254 -13.85 -16.86 26.37
N ASP A 255 -14.05 -17.73 25.38
CA ASP A 255 -14.57 -17.36 24.07
C ASP A 255 -15.95 -16.70 24.27
N VAL A 256 -16.00 -15.37 24.18
CA VAL A 256 -17.25 -14.60 24.11
C VAL A 256 -17.25 -13.86 22.78
N GLY A 257 -17.67 -14.59 21.76
CA GLY A 257 -18.32 -13.99 20.61
C GLY A 257 -19.66 -13.36 20.98
N SER A 258 -19.92 -12.23 20.30
CA SER A 258 -21.22 -11.57 20.09
C SER A 258 -21.71 -10.58 21.15
N GLY A 259 -21.57 -9.29 20.83
CA GLY A 259 -22.18 -8.21 21.59
C GLY A 259 -21.76 -6.80 21.16
N ALA A 260 -21.89 -6.43 19.88
CA ALA A 260 -21.85 -5.02 19.46
C ALA A 260 -22.86 -4.73 18.34
N PRO A 261 -23.52 -3.56 18.35
CA PRO A 261 -24.81 -3.34 17.68
C PRO A 261 -24.70 -3.02 16.18
N SER A 262 -25.69 -3.47 15.41
CA SER A 262 -25.82 -3.16 13.98
C SER A 262 -25.98 -1.65 13.72
N PRO A 263 -25.29 -1.06 12.73
CA PRO A 263 -25.61 0.27 12.24
C PRO A 263 -26.80 0.20 11.27
N ILE A 264 -27.92 0.75 11.71
CA ILE A 264 -28.87 1.60 10.97
C ILE A 264 -29.18 1.20 9.51
N GLY A 265 -30.43 0.76 9.32
CA GLY A 265 -31.01 0.49 8.01
C GLY A 265 -31.08 1.72 7.12
N ILE A 266 -30.67 1.53 5.87
CA ILE A 266 -30.91 2.47 4.78
C ILE A 266 -32.40 2.41 4.43
N ARG A 267 -33.13 3.45 4.82
CA ARG A 267 -34.49 3.76 4.38
C ARG A 267 -34.45 4.08 2.89
N ARG A 268 -34.94 3.16 2.07
CA ARG A 268 -35.18 3.34 0.63
C ARG A 268 -36.45 4.18 0.46
N SER A 269 -36.32 5.40 -0.08
CA SER A 269 -37.43 6.13 -0.68
C SER A 269 -37.39 5.85 -2.18
N SER A 270 -38.46 5.26 -2.71
CA SER A 270 -38.67 5.07 -4.14
C SER A 270 -40.03 5.67 -4.47
N ASP A 271 -40.00 6.89 -5.02
CA ASP A 271 -41.11 7.44 -5.78
C ASP A 271 -40.77 7.30 -7.26
N THR A 272 -41.49 6.42 -7.95
CA THR A 272 -41.91 6.60 -9.33
C THR A 272 -43.14 5.71 -9.56
N GLU A 273 -44.31 6.32 -9.45
CA GLU A 273 -45.55 5.81 -10.01
C GLU A 273 -45.46 5.81 -11.54
N LYS A 274 -45.96 4.73 -12.15
CA LYS A 274 -46.37 4.71 -13.56
C LYS A 274 -47.81 5.18 -13.62
N THR A 275 -48.09 6.18 -14.44
CA THR A 275 -49.42 6.42 -15.00
C THR A 275 -49.33 6.50 -16.51
N SER A 276 -50.20 5.68 -17.13
CA SER A 276 -50.64 5.64 -18.53
C SER A 276 -49.69 5.08 -19.58
#